data_AF-A0A2D6L8I6-F1
#
_entry.id   AF-A0A2D6L8I6-F1
#
_cell.length_a   1.000
_cell.length_b   1.000
_cell.length_c   1.000
_cell.angle_alpha   90.00
_cell.angle_beta   90.00
_cell.angle_gamma   90.00
#
_symmetry.space_group_name_H-M   'P 1'
#
loop_
_entity.id
_entity.type
_entity.pdbx_description
1 polymer ?
#
loop_
_entity_poly.entity_id
_entity_poly.type
_entity_poly.pdbx_seq_one_letter_code
_entity_poly.pdbx_strand_id
1 'polypeptide(L)'
;MTLLYILITLAIGFIAGYLYKGNRMNSAPQFSEADIQKGREAVQERIERRKERIMELARKQGRITNDEAEDLFCISDNTARNYLNELEHEGKLTQHGETGRGVYYTPTNY
;
A
#
# COMPACT_ATOMS: atom_id res chain seq x y z
N MET A 1 -17.48 -60.47 10.67
CA MET A 1 -16.64 -60.25 9.47
C MET A 1 -16.91 -58.90 8.80
N THR A 2 -18.16 -58.58 8.41
CA THR A 2 -18.53 -57.30 7.76
C THR A 2 -18.18 -56.04 8.57
N LEU A 3 -18.42 -56.05 9.89
CA LEU A 3 -18.13 -54.92 10.79
C LEU A 3 -16.63 -54.58 10.89
N LEU A 4 -15.75 -55.58 10.73
CA LEU A 4 -14.30 -55.40 10.75
C LEU A 4 -13.81 -54.65 9.51
N TYR A 5 -14.37 -54.97 8.33
CA TYR A 5 -14.01 -54.31 7.08
C TYR A 5 -14.41 -52.83 7.03
N ILE A 6 -15.55 -52.46 7.64
CA ILE A 6 -16.01 -51.06 7.71
C ILE A 6 -15.06 -50.19 8.55
N LEU A 7 -14.54 -50.73 9.66
CA LEU A 7 -13.58 -50.02 10.50
C LEU A 7 -12.23 -49.81 9.81
N ILE A 8 -11.79 -50.80 9.03
CA ILE A 8 -10.52 -50.73 8.27
C ILE A 8 -10.62 -49.67 7.16
N THR A 9 -11.74 -49.60 6.43
CA THR A 9 -11.89 -48.60 5.36
C THR A 9 -11.99 -47.17 5.89
N LEU A 10 -12.65 -46.96 7.04
CA LEU A 10 -12.69 -45.66 7.72
C LEU A 10 -11.30 -45.23 8.23
N ALA A 11 -10.52 -46.17 8.79
CA ALA A 11 -9.16 -45.88 9.25
C ALA A 11 -8.22 -45.52 8.09
N ILE A 12 -8.29 -46.22 6.95
CA ILE A 12 -7.49 -45.91 5.75
C ILE A 12 -7.86 -44.53 5.19
N GLY A 13 -9.15 -44.21 5.12
CA GLY A 13 -9.61 -42.89 4.67
C GLY A 13 -9.12 -41.76 5.58
N PHE A 14 -9.12 -41.98 6.90
CA PHE A 14 -8.64 -41.00 7.88
C PHE A 14 -7.12 -40.80 7.79
N ILE A 15 -6.34 -41.89 7.66
CA ILE A 15 -4.88 -41.83 7.50
C ILE A 15 -4.51 -41.16 6.17
N ALA A 16 -5.18 -41.52 5.08
CA ALA A 16 -4.99 -40.88 3.78
C ALA A 16 -5.30 -39.38 3.84
N GLY A 17 -6.41 -38.99 4.47
CA GLY A 17 -6.76 -37.59 4.70
C GLY A 17 -5.73 -36.83 5.54
N TYR A 18 -5.20 -37.47 6.58
CA TYR A 18 -4.16 -36.89 7.45
C TYR A 18 -2.84 -36.68 6.69
N LEU A 19 -2.44 -37.62 5.83
CA LEU A 19 -1.23 -37.51 5.00
C LEU A 19 -1.38 -36.47 3.88
N TYR A 20 -2.54 -36.37 3.23
CA TYR A 20 -2.77 -35.41 2.15
C TYR A 20 -2.84 -33.94 2.63
N LYS A 21 -3.09 -33.69 3.92
CA LYS A 21 -3.14 -32.33 4.50
C LYS A 21 -1.76 -31.65 4.62
N GLY A 22 -0.67 -32.42 4.63
CA GLY A 22 0.68 -31.91 4.95
C GLY A 22 1.43 -31.17 3.83
N ASN A 23 0.94 -31.19 2.58
CA ASN A 23 1.77 -30.79 1.42
C ASN A 23 1.32 -29.51 0.68
N ARG A 24 0.44 -28.69 1.27
CA ARG A 24 -0.06 -27.43 0.65
C ARG A 24 0.31 -26.14 1.39
N MET A 25 1.20 -26.18 2.38
CA MET A 25 1.52 -25.01 3.22
C MET A 25 2.90 -24.38 2.97
N ASN A 26 3.73 -24.95 2.09
CA ASN A 26 5.14 -24.54 1.90
C ASN A 26 5.44 -23.87 0.55
N SER A 27 4.46 -23.25 -0.10
CA SER A 27 4.65 -22.67 -1.45
C SER A 27 4.31 -21.18 -1.53
N ALA A 28 4.59 -20.42 -0.47
CA ALA A 28 4.72 -18.97 -0.62
C ALA A 28 5.97 -18.69 -1.47
N PRO A 29 5.88 -17.91 -2.57
CA PRO A 29 7.05 -17.56 -3.35
C PRO A 29 8.09 -16.88 -2.45
N GLN A 30 9.31 -17.42 -2.45
CA GLN A 30 10.44 -16.80 -1.76
C GLN A 30 10.89 -15.62 -2.62
N PHE A 31 10.54 -14.40 -2.21
CA PHE A 31 11.05 -13.20 -2.86
C PHE A 31 12.54 -13.05 -2.55
N SER A 32 13.37 -12.82 -3.58
CA SER A 32 14.77 -12.51 -3.37
C SER A 32 14.94 -11.07 -2.85
N GLU A 33 16.08 -10.77 -2.24
CA GLU A 33 16.43 -9.39 -1.84
C GLU A 33 16.36 -8.42 -3.04
N ALA A 34 16.74 -8.88 -4.23
CA ALA A 34 16.66 -8.09 -5.45
C ALA A 34 15.20 -7.79 -5.85
N ASP A 35 14.28 -8.74 -5.67
CA ASP A 35 12.85 -8.54 -5.94
C ASP A 35 12.24 -7.54 -4.95
N ILE A 36 12.61 -7.63 -3.66
CA ILE A 36 12.18 -6.69 -2.62
C ILE A 36 12.68 -5.28 -2.93
N GLN A 37 13.95 -5.15 -3.31
CA GLN A 37 14.54 -3.87 -3.68
C GLN A 37 13.83 -3.24 -4.89
N LYS A 38 13.62 -4.02 -5.95
CA LYS A 38 12.88 -3.56 -7.14
C LYS A 38 11.45 -3.14 -6.82
N GLY A 39 10.78 -3.86 -5.90
CA GLY A 39 9.47 -3.50 -5.41
C GLY A 39 9.46 -2.15 -4.68
N ARG A 40 10.45 -1.91 -3.80
CA ARG A 40 10.61 -0.62 -3.09
C ARG A 40 10.88 0.53 -4.05
N GLU A 41 11.77 0.34 -5.02
CA GLU A 41 12.07 1.35 -6.04
C GLU A 41 10.82 1.72 -6.85
N ALA A 42 10.04 0.73 -7.30
CA ALA A 42 8.82 0.97 -8.05
C ALA A 42 7.76 1.73 -7.22
N VAL A 43 7.66 1.43 -5.92
CA VAL A 43 6.79 2.17 -4.99
C VAL A 43 7.28 3.61 -4.83
N GLN A 44 8.58 3.82 -4.62
CA GLN A 44 9.15 5.16 -4.48
C GLN A 44 8.95 5.99 -5.74
N GLU A 45 9.21 5.43 -6.93
CA GLU A 45 9.00 6.11 -8.21
C GLU A 45 7.52 6.52 -8.40
N ARG A 46 6.58 5.69 -7.94
CA ARG A 46 5.15 6.04 -7.96
C ARG A 46 4.83 7.18 -7.00
N ILE A 47 5.44 7.21 -5.83
CA ILE A 47 5.26 8.29 -4.84
C ILE A 47 5.82 9.61 -5.40
N GLU A 48 7.04 9.60 -5.93
CA GLU A 48 7.67 10.80 -6.51
C GLU A 48 6.84 11.38 -7.67
N ARG A 49 6.39 10.53 -8.61
CA ARG A 49 5.50 10.98 -9.70
C ARG A 49 4.21 11.63 -9.21
N ARG A 50 3.64 11.13 -8.10
CA ARG A 50 2.43 11.72 -7.51
C ARG A 50 2.73 13.06 -6.85
N LYS A 51 3.85 13.16 -6.12
CA LYS A 51 4.32 14.43 -5.53
C LYS A 51 4.57 15.50 -6.60
N GLU A 52 5.19 15.14 -7.72
CA GLU A 52 5.39 16.05 -8.86
C GLU A 52 4.05 16.59 -9.41
N ARG A 53 3.08 15.71 -9.60
CA ARG A 53 1.73 16.08 -10.09
C ARG A 53 0.96 16.96 -9.10
N ILE A 54 1.11 16.74 -7.79
CA ILE A 54 0.58 17.62 -6.74
C ILE A 54 1.23 19.00 -6.84
N MET A 55 2.54 19.06 -7.02
CA MET A 55 3.28 20.32 -7.21
C MET A 55 2.85 21.07 -8.48
N GLU A 56 2.63 20.38 -9.60
CA GLU A 56 2.10 20.98 -10.82
C GLU A 56 0.74 21.64 -10.57
N LEU A 57 -0.16 20.95 -9.86
CA LEU A 57 -1.48 21.46 -9.54
C LEU A 57 -1.40 22.66 -8.59
N ALA A 58 -0.58 22.57 -7.55
CA ALA A 58 -0.35 23.64 -6.58
C ALA A 58 0.24 24.91 -7.26
N ARG A 59 1.18 24.74 -8.21
CA ARG A 59 1.73 25.85 -9.00
C ARG A 59 0.69 26.48 -9.92
N LYS A 60 -0.15 25.66 -10.55
CA LYS A 60 -1.20 26.15 -11.47
C LYS A 60 -2.28 26.95 -10.74
N GLN A 61 -2.64 26.54 -9.53
CA GLN A 61 -3.72 27.15 -8.74
C GLN A 61 -3.22 28.17 -7.72
N GLY A 62 -1.91 28.21 -7.44
CA GLY A 62 -1.29 29.03 -6.41
C GLY A 62 -1.37 28.44 -5.00
N ARG A 63 -2.22 27.42 -4.79
CA ARG A 63 -2.36 26.67 -3.55
C ARG A 63 -2.90 25.27 -3.83
N ILE A 64 -2.86 24.39 -2.84
CA ILE A 64 -3.50 23.08 -2.87
C ILE A 64 -3.99 22.69 -1.47
N THR A 65 -5.12 22.03 -1.39
CA THR A 65 -5.67 21.45 -0.17
C THR A 65 -5.46 19.95 -0.14
N ASN A 66 -5.64 19.35 1.04
CA ASN A 66 -5.60 17.90 1.18
C ASN A 66 -6.66 17.20 0.32
N ASP A 67 -7.90 17.73 0.31
CA ASP A 67 -9.01 17.16 -0.46
C ASP A 67 -8.71 17.18 -1.98
N GLU A 68 -8.11 18.26 -2.49
CA GLU A 68 -7.70 18.34 -3.90
C GLU A 68 -6.60 17.31 -4.24
N ALA A 69 -5.66 17.04 -3.32
CA ALA A 69 -4.66 15.99 -3.49
C ALA A 69 -5.25 14.58 -3.38
N GLU A 70 -6.29 14.40 -2.57
CA GLU A 70 -7.09 13.18 -2.47
C GLU A 70 -7.80 12.89 -3.79
N ASP A 71 -8.54 13.87 -4.29
CA ASP A 71 -9.33 13.80 -5.52
C ASP A 71 -8.47 13.57 -6.76
N LEU A 72 -7.23 14.11 -6.79
CA LEU A 72 -6.32 13.95 -7.93
C LEU A 72 -5.97 12.48 -8.23
N PHE A 73 -6.00 11.61 -7.22
CA PHE A 73 -5.62 10.20 -7.36
C PHE A 73 -6.60 9.19 -6.76
N CYS A 74 -7.74 9.67 -6.24
CA CYS A 74 -8.72 8.88 -5.49
C CYS A 74 -8.06 8.05 -4.37
N ILE A 75 -7.22 8.71 -3.56
CA ILE A 75 -6.51 8.09 -2.43
C ILE A 75 -7.22 8.39 -1.11
N SER A 76 -6.68 7.90 0.01
CA SER A 76 -7.22 8.29 1.32
C SER A 76 -6.67 9.65 1.76
N ASP A 77 -7.45 10.37 2.55
CA ASP A 77 -7.05 11.58 3.29
C ASP A 77 -5.64 11.46 3.90
N ASN A 78 -5.36 10.36 4.62
CA ASN A 78 -4.05 10.19 5.26
C ASN A 78 -2.91 10.01 4.25
N THR A 79 -3.17 9.36 3.11
CA THR A 79 -2.17 9.22 2.04
C THR A 79 -1.88 10.55 1.35
N ALA A 80 -2.92 11.35 1.08
CA ALA A 80 -2.76 12.69 0.52
C ALA A 80 -1.97 13.60 1.48
N ARG A 81 -2.30 13.57 2.77
CA ARG A 81 -1.58 14.27 3.82
C ARG A 81 -0.10 13.88 3.88
N ASN A 82 0.21 12.59 3.79
CA ASN A 82 1.61 12.13 3.79
C ASN A 82 2.41 12.75 2.63
N TYR A 83 1.84 12.79 1.42
CA TYR A 83 2.52 13.40 0.27
C TYR A 83 2.72 14.91 0.44
N LEU A 84 1.73 15.62 0.98
CA LEU A 84 1.84 17.06 1.27
C LEU A 84 2.87 17.34 2.37
N ASN A 85 2.89 16.53 3.43
CA ASN A 85 3.87 16.63 4.51
C ASN A 85 5.30 16.34 4.03
N GLU A 86 5.48 15.35 3.15
CA GLU A 86 6.80 15.09 2.54
C GLU A 86 7.25 16.28 1.69
N LEU A 87 6.36 16.84 0.86
CA LEU A 87 6.67 18.02 0.04
C LEU A 87 6.98 19.26 0.89
N GLU A 88 6.28 19.44 2.01
CA GLU A 88 6.57 20.49 2.99
C GLU A 88 7.93 20.27 3.66
N HIS A 89 8.22 19.04 4.10
CA HIS A 89 9.49 18.69 4.72
C HIS A 89 10.68 18.88 3.76
N GLU A 90 10.46 18.60 2.48
CA GLU A 90 11.40 18.89 1.38
C GLU A 90 11.53 20.39 1.05
N GLY A 91 10.73 21.26 1.69
CA GLY A 91 10.75 22.70 1.47
C GLY A 91 10.08 23.16 0.17
N LYS A 92 9.34 22.29 -0.52
CA LYS A 92 8.67 22.60 -1.80
C LYS A 92 7.29 23.25 -1.60
N LEU A 93 6.64 22.96 -0.48
CA LEU A 93 5.37 23.55 -0.07
C LEU A 93 5.53 24.22 1.30
N THR A 94 4.68 25.22 1.56
CA THR A 94 4.50 25.85 2.86
C THR A 94 3.06 25.63 3.32
N GLN A 95 2.85 25.02 4.49
CA GLN A 95 1.52 24.89 5.08
C GLN A 95 1.02 26.22 5.65
N HIS A 96 -0.26 26.48 5.43
CA HIS A 96 -1.02 27.58 6.05
C HIS A 96 -2.18 27.01 6.85
N GLY A 97 -2.28 27.44 8.11
CA GLY A 97 -3.23 26.90 9.08
C GLY A 97 -2.66 25.70 9.85
N GLU A 98 -3.09 25.53 11.09
CA GLU A 98 -2.54 24.50 11.99
C GLU A 98 -3.29 23.17 11.89
N THR A 99 -4.63 23.21 11.89
CA THR A 99 -5.48 22.01 11.89
C THR A 99 -6.83 22.24 11.19
N GLY A 100 -7.45 21.15 10.72
CA GLY A 100 -8.81 21.13 10.19
C GLY A 100 -8.95 21.58 8.74
N ARG A 101 -10.20 21.87 8.33
CA ARG A 101 -10.59 22.17 6.92
C ARG A 101 -10.00 23.46 6.35
N GLY A 102 -9.43 24.31 7.21
CA GLY A 102 -8.78 25.56 6.79
C GLY A 102 -7.34 25.38 6.31
N VAL A 103 -6.77 24.18 6.42
CA VAL A 103 -5.38 23.92 6.06
C VAL A 103 -5.22 23.85 4.55
N TYR A 104 -4.25 24.61 4.03
CA TYR A 104 -3.85 24.56 2.63
C TYR A 104 -2.35 24.78 2.50
N TYR A 105 -1.79 24.44 1.35
CA TYR A 105 -0.37 24.51 1.06
C TYR A 105 -0.12 25.42 -0.14
N THR A 106 0.94 26.21 -0.11
CA THR A 106 1.37 27.03 -1.26
C THR A 106 2.77 26.62 -1.70
N PRO A 107 3.10 26.66 -3.00
CA PRO A 107 4.49 26.50 -3.45
C PRO A 107 5.42 27.47 -2.72
N THR A 108 6.51 26.95 -2.16
CA THR A 108 7.57 27.79 -1.59
C THR A 108 8.23 28.54 -2.74
N ASN A 109 8.24 29.88 -2.70
CA ASN A 109 8.84 30.72 -3.74
C ASN A 109 10.29 30.31 -3.98
N TYR A 110 10.63 29.99 -5.23
CA TYR A 110 12.00 29.93 -5.75
C TYR A 110 12.35 31.25 -6.45
#